data_AF-A0A0T6BH24-F1
#
_entry.id   AF-A0A0T6BH24-F1
#
_cell.length_a   1.000
_cell.length_b   1.000
_cell.length_c   1.000
_cell.angle_alpha   90.00
_cell.angle_beta   90.00
_cell.angle_gamma   90.00
#
_symmetry.space_group_name_H-M   'P 1'
#
loop_
_entity.id
_entity.type
_entity.pdbx_description
1 polymer ?
#
loop_
_entity_poly.entity_id
_entity_poly.type
_entity_poly.pdbx_seq_one_letter_code
_entity_poly.pdbx_strand_id
1 'polypeptide(L)'
;MRQLNGTGLLHLAKKYQPYIHEHPLLDVDELEKRNPLTAQIQTCAELEELQELLHFPEEVALRLADTEYQLFYQVPPIDYLRQVTLDLGGATGASADNLPSNSSTARSSVATLIKRFNEVSAWVTQLIISQPTHDARRAVLSCVLRVALSSWNIGNFNG
;
A
#
# COMPACT_ATOMS: atom_id res chain seq x y z
N MET A 1 77.84 2.38 6.59
CA MET A 1 78.13 3.81 6.90
C MET A 1 77.13 4.67 6.16
N ARG A 2 76.64 5.71 6.83
CA ARG A 2 75.85 6.86 6.32
C ARG A 2 74.34 6.67 6.18
N GLN A 3 73.65 7.07 7.25
CA GLN A 3 72.51 7.96 7.10
C GLN A 3 73.00 9.29 6.47
N LEU A 4 72.25 9.83 5.51
CA LEU A 4 72.30 11.24 5.16
C LEU A 4 70.86 11.74 4.94
N ASN A 5 70.57 12.81 5.68
CA ASN A 5 69.31 13.52 5.79
C ASN A 5 68.83 14.13 4.47
N GLY A 6 67.52 14.26 4.34
CA GLY A 6 66.85 15.03 3.30
C GLY A 6 65.52 15.60 3.77
N THR A 7 65.56 16.46 4.79
CA THR A 7 64.45 17.38 5.15
C THR A 7 64.14 18.28 3.94
N GLY A 8 63.18 17.85 3.12
CA GLY A 8 62.81 18.60 1.91
C GLY A 8 61.49 18.20 1.26
N LEU A 9 60.59 17.48 1.96
CA LEU A 9 59.30 17.05 1.39
C LEU A 9 58.10 17.16 2.36
N LEU A 10 58.16 18.04 3.37
CA LEU A 10 57.02 18.26 4.28
C LEU A 10 56.27 19.58 4.05
N HIS A 11 56.52 20.28 2.94
CA HIS A 11 55.87 21.58 2.69
C HIS A 11 55.05 21.67 1.40
N LEU A 12 54.88 20.56 0.66
CA LEU A 12 54.09 20.57 -0.58
C LEU A 12 53.04 19.45 -0.71
N ALA A 13 52.80 18.68 0.36
CA ALA A 13 51.74 17.66 0.40
C ALA A 13 50.46 18.12 1.13
N LYS A 14 50.33 19.42 1.44
CA LYS A 14 49.18 20.00 2.15
C LYS A 14 48.10 20.61 1.26
N LYS A 15 48.12 20.37 -0.06
CA LYS A 15 47.15 20.98 -1.00
C LYS A 15 46.35 20.01 -1.88
N TYR A 16 46.38 18.71 -1.60
CA TYR A 16 45.51 17.75 -2.28
C TYR A 16 44.97 16.75 -1.27
N GLN A 17 43.91 17.17 -0.57
CA GLN A 17 43.05 16.27 0.18
C GLN A 17 41.83 16.01 -0.72
N PRO A 18 41.69 14.82 -1.33
CA PRO A 18 40.43 14.47 -1.96
C PRO A 18 39.40 14.26 -0.85
N TYR A 19 38.27 14.95 -0.99
CA TYR A 19 37.14 14.89 -0.08
C TYR A 19 36.50 13.50 -0.22
N ILE A 20 36.88 12.54 0.62
CA ILE A 20 36.14 11.29 0.75
C ILE A 20 34.96 11.59 1.67
N HIS A 21 33.78 11.72 1.07
CA HIS A 21 32.52 11.66 1.79
C HIS A 21 32.37 10.20 2.24
N GLU A 22 32.62 9.91 3.52
CA GLU A 22 32.19 8.66 4.11
C GLU A 22 30.66 8.63 4.05
N HIS A 23 30.11 7.81 3.15
CA HIS A 23 28.70 7.47 3.19
C HIS A 23 28.47 6.66 4.47
N PRO A 24 27.54 7.08 5.35
CA PRO A 24 27.05 6.18 6.38
C PRO A 24 26.46 4.97 5.66
N LEU A 25 26.91 3.77 6.04
CA LEU A 25 26.29 2.52 5.63
C LEU A 25 24.80 2.64 5.90
N LEU A 26 24.01 2.66 4.82
CA LEU A 26 22.56 2.69 4.91
C LEU A 26 22.13 1.44 5.67
N ASP A 27 21.56 1.67 6.84
CA ASP A 27 20.93 0.66 7.65
C ASP A 27 19.85 -0.02 6.81
N VAL A 28 20.00 -1.32 6.57
CA VAL A 28 19.09 -2.11 5.74
C VAL A 28 17.68 -2.12 6.34
N ASP A 29 17.56 -1.82 7.64
CA ASP A 29 16.30 -1.65 8.37
C ASP A 29 15.54 -0.34 8.01
N GLU A 30 16.21 0.72 7.53
CA GLU A 30 15.53 1.97 7.13
C GLU A 30 14.85 1.86 5.76
N LEU A 31 15.21 0.89 4.92
CA LEU A 31 14.52 0.62 3.65
C LEU A 31 13.18 -0.12 3.85
N GLU A 32 12.96 -0.67 5.05
CA GLU A 32 11.73 -1.34 5.45
C GLU A 32 10.66 -0.38 6.02
N LYS A 33 10.94 0.93 6.05
CA LYS A 33 9.92 2.00 6.23
C LYS A 33 9.08 2.10 4.96
N ARG A 34 8.22 1.10 4.81
CA ARG A 34 7.35 0.77 3.68
C ARG A 34 6.67 2.00 3.06
N ASN A 35 7.16 2.27 1.87
CA ASN A 35 6.69 3.16 0.83
C ASN A 35 5.23 2.82 0.43
N PRO A 36 4.30 3.79 0.35
CA PRO A 36 2.93 3.55 -0.14
C PRO A 36 2.89 2.92 -1.53
N LEU A 37 3.94 3.09 -2.34
CA LEU A 37 4.08 2.48 -3.66
C LEU A 37 4.23 0.95 -3.59
N THR A 38 4.93 0.41 -2.59
CA THR A 38 5.11 -1.05 -2.45
C THR A 38 3.79 -1.74 -2.09
N ALA A 39 3.02 -1.14 -1.17
CA ALA A 39 1.70 -1.64 -0.81
C ALA A 39 0.73 -1.57 -2.00
N GLN A 40 0.78 -0.49 -2.79
CA GLN A 40 -0.05 -0.34 -3.98
C GLN A 40 0.31 -1.34 -5.09
N ILE A 41 1.60 -1.64 -5.28
CA ILE A 41 2.06 -2.68 -6.21
C ILE A 41 1.57 -4.07 -5.76
N GLN A 42 1.58 -4.34 -4.46
CA GLN A 42 1.05 -5.61 -3.91
C GLN A 42 -0.46 -5.75 -4.10
N THR A 43 -1.24 -4.67 -3.89
CA THR A 43 -2.70 -4.69 -4.17
C THR A 43 -2.99 -4.91 -5.65
N CYS A 44 -2.24 -4.27 -6.55
CA CYS A 44 -2.39 -4.49 -7.99
C CYS A 44 -2.08 -5.95 -8.38
N ALA A 45 -0.99 -6.51 -7.85
CA ALA A 45 -0.62 -7.89 -8.12
C ALA A 45 -1.67 -8.90 -7.62
N GLU A 46 -2.21 -8.71 -6.40
CA GLU A 46 -3.28 -9.55 -5.85
C GLU A 46 -4.50 -9.58 -6.80
N LEU A 47 -4.98 -8.41 -7.25
CA LEU A 47 -6.17 -8.31 -8.09
C LEU A 47 -5.94 -8.89 -9.51
N GLU A 48 -4.72 -8.80 -10.02
CA GLU A 48 -4.32 -9.47 -11.28
C GLU A 48 -4.35 -11.00 -11.14
N GLU A 49 -3.84 -11.55 -10.03
CA GLU A 49 -3.91 -12.99 -9.74
C GLU A 49 -5.38 -13.46 -9.61
N LEU A 50 -6.23 -12.67 -8.97
CA LEU A 50 -7.65 -12.98 -8.83
C LEU A 50 -8.40 -13.00 -10.16
N GLN A 51 -7.96 -12.22 -11.15
CA GLN A 51 -8.55 -12.24 -12.49
C GLN A 51 -8.37 -13.60 -13.16
N GLU A 52 -7.23 -14.27 -12.96
CA GLU A 52 -7.00 -15.62 -13.49
C GLU A 52 -7.93 -16.66 -12.83
N LEU A 53 -8.35 -16.40 -11.59
CA LEU A 53 -9.18 -17.30 -10.77
C LEU A 53 -10.69 -17.08 -10.90
N LEU A 54 -11.17 -16.19 -11.78
CA LEU A 54 -12.61 -15.87 -11.91
C LEU A 54 -13.53 -17.07 -12.24
N HIS A 55 -12.96 -18.19 -12.66
CA HIS A 55 -13.68 -19.45 -12.87
C HIS A 55 -13.94 -20.23 -11.59
N PHE A 56 -13.29 -19.87 -10.48
CA PHE A 56 -13.49 -20.37 -9.11
C PHE A 56 -13.98 -19.24 -8.19
N PRO A 57 -15.28 -18.89 -8.23
CA PRO A 57 -15.80 -17.72 -7.54
C PRO A 57 -15.62 -17.79 -6.02
N GLU A 58 -15.64 -18.99 -5.43
CA GLU A 58 -15.43 -19.20 -4.00
C GLU A 58 -14.00 -18.85 -3.57
N GLU A 59 -12.99 -19.20 -4.37
CA GLU A 59 -11.58 -18.88 -4.08
C GLU A 59 -11.34 -17.37 -4.18
N VAL A 60 -11.91 -16.72 -5.19
CA VAL A 60 -11.80 -15.25 -5.33
C VAL A 60 -12.43 -14.55 -4.14
N ALA A 61 -13.63 -14.97 -3.72
CA ALA A 61 -14.31 -14.41 -2.56
C ALA A 61 -13.51 -14.63 -1.25
N LEU A 62 -12.92 -15.81 -1.07
CA LEU A 62 -12.11 -16.13 0.11
C LEU A 62 -10.84 -15.26 0.19
N ARG A 63 -10.15 -15.05 -0.94
CA ARG A 63 -8.93 -14.22 -0.99
C ARG A 63 -9.23 -12.75 -0.75
N LEU A 64 -10.30 -12.22 -1.37
CA LEU A 64 -10.77 -10.87 -1.08
C LEU A 64 -11.09 -10.71 0.40
N ALA A 65 -11.84 -11.66 0.96
CA ALA A 65 -12.23 -11.66 2.37
C ALA A 65 -11.02 -11.71 3.31
N ASP A 66 -9.98 -12.50 3.01
CA ASP A 66 -8.79 -12.57 3.86
C ASP A 66 -8.12 -11.19 3.99
N THR A 67 -7.84 -10.53 2.86
CA THR A 67 -7.28 -9.17 2.85
C THR A 67 -8.19 -8.18 3.57
N GLU A 68 -9.50 -8.21 3.28
CA GLU A 68 -10.47 -7.26 3.82
C GLU A 68 -10.71 -7.44 5.32
N TYR A 69 -10.77 -8.69 5.81
CA TYR A 69 -10.85 -8.96 7.24
C TYR A 69 -9.63 -8.45 7.98
N GLN A 70 -8.42 -8.67 7.44
CA GLN A 70 -7.21 -8.14 8.06
C GLN A 70 -7.26 -6.61 8.16
N LEU A 71 -7.72 -5.92 7.11
CA LEU A 71 -7.86 -4.47 7.15
C LEU A 71 -8.93 -4.03 8.16
N PHE A 72 -10.08 -4.71 8.19
CA PHE A 72 -11.23 -4.38 9.03
C PHE A 72 -10.89 -4.51 10.52
N TYR A 73 -10.29 -5.62 10.94
CA TYR A 73 -9.96 -5.87 12.34
C TYR A 73 -8.80 -5.01 12.87
N GLN A 74 -8.03 -4.36 11.97
CA GLN A 74 -6.98 -3.42 12.36
C GLN A 74 -7.49 -2.00 12.62
N VAL A 75 -8.74 -1.67 12.27
CA VAL A 75 -9.29 -0.33 12.50
C VAL A 75 -9.82 -0.22 13.94
N PRO A 76 -9.34 0.74 14.74
CA PRO A 76 -9.88 0.97 16.08
C PRO A 76 -11.38 1.35 16.03
N PRO A 77 -12.24 0.78 16.89
CA PRO A 77 -13.68 1.10 16.90
C PRO A 77 -14.00 2.60 17.03
N ILE A 78 -13.15 3.35 17.73
CA ILE A 78 -13.29 4.80 17.91
C ILE A 78 -13.18 5.57 16.58
N ASP A 79 -12.44 5.06 15.60
CA ASP A 79 -12.24 5.73 14.33
C ASP A 79 -13.48 5.63 13.43
N TYR A 80 -14.27 4.56 13.53
CA TYR A 80 -15.59 4.48 12.90
C TYR A 80 -16.56 5.52 13.48
N LEU A 81 -16.58 5.67 14.81
CA LEU A 81 -17.42 6.67 15.46
C LEU A 81 -17.03 8.09 15.06
N ARG A 82 -15.72 8.39 15.04
CA ARG A 82 -15.22 9.70 14.58
C ARG A 82 -15.62 9.99 13.14
N GLN A 83 -15.47 9.01 12.24
CA GLN A 83 -15.87 9.18 10.84
C GLN A 83 -17.35 9.59 10.75
N VAL A 84 -18.23 8.84 11.42
CA VAL A 84 -19.68 9.10 11.38
C VAL A 84 -20.02 10.44 12.06
N THR A 85 -19.42 10.77 13.20
CA THR A 85 -19.78 11.99 13.95
C THR A 85 -19.21 13.27 13.33
N LEU A 86 -18.03 13.21 12.71
CA LEU A 86 -17.46 14.35 11.99
C LEU A 86 -18.25 14.67 10.72
N ASP A 87 -18.71 13.64 10.00
CA ASP A 87 -19.54 13.81 8.81
C ASP A 87 -20.94 14.37 9.15
N LEU A 88 -21.50 14.02 10.33
CA LEU A 88 -22.76 14.58 10.84
C LEU A 88 -22.62 16.00 11.42
N GLY A 89 -21.42 16.39 11.87
CA GLY A 89 -21.15 17.66 12.55
C GLY A 89 -20.96 18.87 11.63
N GLY A 90 -21.05 18.71 10.31
CA GLY A 90 -20.94 19.82 9.35
C GLY A 90 -19.54 20.46 9.24
N ALA A 91 -18.50 19.80 9.75
CA ALA A 91 -17.13 20.29 9.64
C ALA A 91 -16.46 19.82 8.33
N THR A 92 -17.12 20.04 7.19
CA THR A 92 -16.46 19.98 5.88
C THR A 92 -15.57 21.22 5.73
N GLY A 93 -14.36 21.22 6.31
CA GLY A 93 -13.42 22.32 6.07
C GLY A 93 -12.30 22.57 7.09
N ALA A 94 -12.14 21.77 8.15
CA ALA A 94 -10.97 21.91 9.01
C ALA A 94 -9.93 20.85 8.63
N SER A 95 -8.89 21.29 7.91
CA SER A 95 -7.70 20.52 7.53
C SER A 95 -7.27 19.57 8.64
N ALA A 96 -7.07 18.31 8.29
CA ALA A 96 -6.57 17.23 9.14
C ALA A 96 -5.09 17.42 9.58
N ASP A 97 -4.61 18.66 9.69
CA ASP A 97 -3.21 19.02 9.93
C ASP A 97 -2.88 19.38 11.39
N ASN A 98 -3.84 19.38 12.32
CA ASN A 98 -3.64 19.92 13.68
C ASN A 98 -3.84 18.95 14.84
N LEU A 99 -3.76 17.63 14.64
CA LEU A 99 -3.64 16.69 15.76
C LEU A 99 -2.22 16.14 15.82
N PRO A 100 -1.53 16.17 16.98
CA PRO A 100 -0.17 15.66 17.07
C PRO A 100 -0.18 14.16 16.74
N SER A 101 0.31 13.85 15.55
CA SER A 101 0.54 12.50 15.07
C SER A 101 1.68 11.90 15.88
N ASN A 102 1.33 11.23 16.98
CA ASN A 102 2.29 10.42 17.71
C ASN A 102 2.77 9.29 16.78
N SER A 103 4.03 9.40 16.41
CA SER A 103 4.83 8.47 15.62
C SER A 103 4.59 7.01 15.96
N SER A 104 4.79 6.17 14.94
CA SER A 104 5.01 4.71 14.93
C SER A 104 3.80 3.85 14.53
N THR A 105 3.98 3.16 13.41
CA THR A 105 3.06 2.28 12.64
C THR A 105 1.92 3.00 11.90
N ALA A 106 1.85 2.80 10.59
CA ALA A 106 0.72 3.18 9.76
C ALA A 106 -0.50 2.37 10.23
N ARG A 107 -1.24 2.89 11.22
CA ARG A 107 -2.42 2.20 11.75
C ARG A 107 -3.48 2.16 10.65
N SER A 108 -4.10 0.99 10.46
CA SER A 108 -5.27 0.86 9.58
C SER A 108 -6.35 1.83 10.05
N SER A 109 -6.97 2.52 9.10
CA SER A 109 -8.02 3.51 9.36
C SER A 109 -9.23 3.20 8.50
N VAL A 110 -10.36 3.83 8.79
CA VAL A 110 -11.56 3.73 7.94
C VAL A 110 -11.26 4.15 6.49
N ALA A 111 -10.39 5.13 6.28
CA ALA A 111 -9.95 5.54 4.95
C ALA A 111 -9.24 4.42 4.18
N THR A 112 -8.52 3.52 4.88
CA THR A 112 -7.89 2.34 4.27
C THR A 112 -8.93 1.36 3.76
N LEU A 113 -10.04 1.16 4.48
CA LEU A 113 -11.16 0.32 4.04
C LEU A 113 -11.86 0.90 2.82
N ILE A 114 -12.13 2.21 2.84
CA ILE A 114 -12.73 2.93 1.70
C ILE A 114 -11.82 2.81 0.47
N LYS A 115 -10.50 2.96 0.66
CA LYS A 115 -9.53 2.78 -0.42
C LYS A 115 -9.60 1.36 -0.98
N ARG A 116 -9.61 0.34 -0.13
CA ARG A 116 -9.72 -1.07 -0.57
C ARG A 116 -11.01 -1.32 -1.35
N PHE A 117 -12.14 -0.84 -0.86
CA PHE A 117 -13.42 -0.94 -1.57
C PHE A 117 -13.36 -0.31 -2.97
N ASN A 118 -12.77 0.88 -3.07
CA ASN A 118 -12.60 1.56 -4.35
C ASN A 118 -11.65 0.82 -5.31
N GLU A 119 -10.59 0.19 -4.79
CA GLU A 119 -9.67 -0.63 -5.59
C GLU A 119 -10.37 -1.85 -6.19
N VAL A 120 -11.11 -2.62 -5.37
CA VAL A 120 -11.89 -3.77 -5.83
C VAL A 120 -12.96 -3.34 -6.84
N SER A 121 -13.67 -2.24 -6.56
CA SER A 121 -14.70 -1.68 -7.46
C SER A 121 -14.14 -1.24 -8.81
N ALA A 122 -12.97 -0.57 -8.79
CA ALA A 122 -12.29 -0.14 -9.99
C ALA A 122 -11.78 -1.34 -10.80
N TRP A 123 -11.21 -2.35 -10.13
CA TRP A 123 -10.77 -3.59 -10.77
C TRP A 123 -11.93 -4.31 -11.46
N VAL A 124 -13.07 -4.51 -10.78
CA VAL A 124 -14.27 -5.10 -11.39
C VAL A 124 -14.74 -4.29 -12.61
N THR A 125 -14.73 -2.96 -12.49
CA THR A 125 -15.11 -2.08 -13.61
C THR A 125 -14.17 -2.29 -14.80
N GLN A 126 -12.86 -2.26 -14.59
CA GLN A 126 -11.85 -2.46 -15.63
C GLN A 126 -11.95 -3.84 -16.26
N LEU A 127 -12.16 -4.87 -15.44
CA LEU A 127 -12.34 -6.25 -15.87
C LEU A 127 -13.50 -6.39 -16.87
N ILE A 128 -14.61 -5.69 -16.63
CA ILE A 128 -15.78 -5.68 -17.53
C ILE A 128 -15.52 -4.83 -18.77
N ILE A 129 -15.13 -3.56 -18.62
CA ILE A 129 -15.06 -2.64 -19.77
C ILE A 129 -13.93 -2.96 -20.75
N SER A 130 -12.89 -3.66 -20.30
CA SER A 130 -11.76 -4.09 -21.15
C SER A 130 -12.13 -5.21 -22.12
N GLN A 131 -13.25 -5.90 -21.92
CA GLN A 131 -13.64 -7.00 -22.81
C GLN A 131 -14.11 -6.47 -24.19
N PRO A 132 -13.54 -7.00 -25.30
CA PRO A 132 -13.75 -6.45 -26.63
C PRO A 132 -15.17 -6.66 -27.16
N THR A 133 -15.83 -7.75 -26.74
CA THR A 133 -17.15 -8.13 -27.24
C THR A 133 -18.22 -8.04 -26.15
N HIS A 134 -19.47 -7.85 -26.57
CA HIS A 134 -20.60 -7.81 -25.64
C HIS A 134 -20.78 -9.15 -24.91
N ASP A 135 -20.58 -10.27 -25.59
CA ASP A 135 -20.71 -11.59 -24.98
C ASP A 135 -19.60 -11.87 -23.96
N ALA A 136 -18.37 -11.43 -24.22
CA ALA A 136 -17.29 -11.49 -23.24
C ALA A 136 -17.59 -10.64 -22.00
N ARG A 137 -18.13 -9.41 -22.18
CA ARG A 137 -18.60 -8.58 -21.06
C ARG A 137 -19.66 -9.28 -20.21
N ARG A 138 -20.63 -9.94 -20.86
CA ARG A 138 -21.68 -10.70 -20.15
C ARG A 138 -21.11 -11.89 -19.38
N ALA A 139 -20.16 -12.62 -19.97
CA ALA A 139 -19.51 -13.75 -19.31
C ALA A 139 -18.75 -13.30 -18.05
N VAL A 140 -17.93 -12.25 -18.17
CA VAL A 140 -17.20 -11.65 -17.04
C VAL A 140 -18.16 -11.16 -15.96
N LEU A 141 -19.21 -10.42 -16.33
CA LEU A 141 -20.22 -9.97 -15.37
C LEU A 141 -20.86 -11.15 -14.63
N SER A 142 -21.16 -12.25 -15.34
CA SER A 142 -21.68 -13.47 -14.71
C SER A 142 -20.69 -14.09 -13.73
N CYS A 143 -19.38 -14.05 -14.01
CA CYS A 143 -18.37 -14.51 -13.05
C CYS A 143 -18.34 -13.61 -11.81
N VAL A 144 -18.31 -12.28 -11.99
CA VAL A 144 -18.33 -11.31 -10.89
C VAL A 144 -19.56 -11.48 -9.99
N LEU A 145 -20.74 -11.69 -10.56
CA LEU A 145 -21.95 -11.93 -9.77
C LEU A 145 -21.88 -13.21 -8.93
N ARG A 146 -21.21 -14.26 -9.44
CA ARG A 146 -20.97 -15.48 -8.65
C ARG A 146 -19.95 -15.25 -7.53
N VAL A 147 -18.93 -14.42 -7.76
CA VAL A 147 -18.00 -13.98 -6.71
C VAL A 147 -18.78 -13.23 -5.63
N ALA A 148 -19.58 -12.23 -5.98
CA ALA A 148 -20.38 -11.45 -5.02
C ALA A 148 -21.35 -12.34 -4.21
N LEU A 149 -21.98 -13.33 -4.85
CA LEU A 149 -22.81 -14.32 -4.16
C LEU A 149 -21.98 -15.17 -3.18
N SER A 150 -20.74 -15.51 -3.54
CA SER A 150 -19.83 -16.26 -2.68
C SER A 150 -19.36 -15.41 -1.50
N SER A 151 -19.01 -14.13 -1.73
CA SER A 151 -18.70 -13.14 -0.68
C SER A 151 -19.84 -13.04 0.34
N TRP A 152 -21.07 -12.91 -0.16
CA TRP A 152 -22.28 -12.90 0.67
C TRP A 152 -22.41 -14.17 1.52
N ASN A 153 -22.23 -15.35 0.92
CA ASN A 153 -22.40 -16.64 1.60
C ASN A 153 -21.39 -16.86 2.74
N ILE A 154 -20.20 -16.26 2.66
CA ILE A 154 -19.18 -16.33 3.71
C ILE A 154 -19.23 -15.16 4.69
N GLY A 155 -20.18 -14.22 4.52
CA GLY A 155 -20.34 -13.06 5.39
C GLY A 155 -19.34 -11.93 5.13
N ASN A 156 -18.68 -11.92 3.97
CA ASN A 156 -17.92 -10.78 3.50
C ASN A 156 -18.86 -9.82 2.75
N PHE A 157 -19.40 -8.83 3.45
CA PHE A 157 -20.33 -7.85 2.86
C PHE A 157 -19.63 -6.66 2.18
N ASN A 158 -18.31 -6.56 2.28
CA ASN A 158 -17.55 -5.50 1.63
C ASN A 158 -17.21 -5.86 0.17
N GLY A 159 -16.99 -7.14 -0.11
CA GLY A 159 -16.62 -7.67 -1.44
C GLY A 159 -17.78 -8.23 -2.26
#